data_AF-A0A8B9QXA9-F1
#
_entry.id   AF-A0A8B9QXA9-F1
#
_cell.length_a   1.000
_cell.length_b   1.000
_cell.length_c   1.000
_cell.angle_alpha   90.00
_cell.angle_beta   90.00
_cell.angle_gamma   90.00
#
_symmetry.space_group_name_H-M   'P 1'
#
loop_
_entity.id
_entity.type
_entity.pdbx_description
1 polymer ?
#
loop_
_entity_poly.entity_id
_entity_poly.type
_entity_poly.pdbx_seq_one_letter_code
_entity_poly.pdbx_strand_id
1 'polypeptide(L)'
;MAAPGAPMPRTLGAWPRLDPAPLVPCRGEAARLRAGRKGRCPAPAVPSLPAQRRLCPGRAPFPQRPPLGSSLPAAGRPPPRGRTMPVKKKRKAAAGAGAAAAQDEAGFKKCKLGSYCRSQAPGKVMSGEEHFSSKKCLAWFYEYAGPDEVVGPEGMEKFCEDIGVEPENIIMLVLAWKLEAESMGFFTKEEWLKGMTSLQCDCTEKLQSKFDFLRSQLNDISSFKNIYRYAFDFARDKDQRSLDIDTAKSMLALLLGRTWPLFSVFYQYLEQSKYRVMNKDQWYNVLEFSRTVHADLSNYDEDGAWPVLLDEFVEWQKVRQAS
;
A
#
# COMPACT_ATOMS: atom_id res chain seq x y z
N MET A 1 24.68 50.57 -10.40
CA MET A 1 24.50 49.09 -10.43
C MET A 1 24.76 48.54 -9.03
N ALA A 2 24.39 47.28 -8.80
CA ALA A 2 24.19 46.66 -7.47
C ALA A 2 22.98 47.21 -6.70
N ALA A 3 22.29 46.32 -5.99
CA ALA A 3 21.06 46.55 -5.23
C ALA A 3 21.22 46.00 -3.80
N PRO A 4 20.43 46.44 -2.80
CA PRO A 4 20.50 45.89 -1.45
C PRO A 4 20.04 44.42 -1.39
N GLY A 5 20.60 43.67 -0.44
CA GLY A 5 20.47 42.22 -0.37
C GLY A 5 19.14 41.69 0.20
N ALA A 6 18.84 40.43 -0.11
CA ALA A 6 17.73 39.67 0.45
C ALA A 6 18.14 38.92 1.75
N PRO A 7 17.22 38.66 2.69
CA PRO A 7 17.50 37.91 3.91
C PRO A 7 17.54 36.39 3.69
N MET A 8 18.35 35.70 4.48
CA MET A 8 18.39 34.22 4.53
C MET A 8 17.12 33.65 5.21
N PRO A 9 16.63 32.46 4.79
CA PRO A 9 15.59 31.73 5.52
C PRO A 9 16.12 31.23 6.88
N ARG A 10 15.19 31.04 7.83
CA ARG A 10 15.51 30.59 9.20
C ARG A 10 15.72 29.08 9.27
N THR A 11 16.55 28.65 10.21
CA THR A 11 16.71 27.24 10.58
C THR A 11 15.41 26.66 11.13
N LEU A 12 15.00 25.50 10.61
CA LEU A 12 13.91 24.70 11.15
C LEU A 12 14.39 23.82 12.32
N GLY A 13 13.44 23.41 13.16
CA GLY A 13 13.71 22.89 14.50
C GLY A 13 14.45 21.55 14.55
N ALA A 14 15.17 21.34 15.65
CA ALA A 14 15.66 20.02 16.03
C ALA A 14 14.49 19.13 16.49
N TRP A 15 14.49 17.87 16.07
CA TRP A 15 13.49 16.88 16.47
C TRP A 15 13.66 16.47 17.94
N PRO A 16 12.56 16.16 18.67
CA PRO A 16 12.65 15.65 20.04
C PRO A 16 13.26 14.24 20.07
N ARG A 17 13.96 13.93 21.18
CA ARG A 17 14.50 12.58 21.39
C ARG A 17 13.36 11.59 21.66
N LEU A 18 13.42 10.43 21.00
CA LEU A 18 12.61 9.28 21.34
C LEU A 18 13.23 8.56 22.56
N ASP A 19 12.64 8.75 23.74
CA ASP A 19 12.96 7.93 24.90
C ASP A 19 12.37 6.50 24.75
N PRO A 20 13.13 5.44 25.06
CA PRO A 20 12.65 4.07 24.96
C PRO A 20 11.63 3.74 26.07
N ALA A 21 10.50 3.16 25.69
CA ALA A 21 9.46 2.75 26.64
C ALA A 21 9.96 1.66 27.61
N PRO A 22 9.56 1.70 28.90
CA PRO A 22 10.05 0.75 29.91
C PRO A 22 9.50 -0.67 29.69
N LEU A 23 10.40 -1.66 29.75
CA LEU A 23 10.06 -3.08 29.65
C LEU A 23 9.26 -3.55 30.88
N VAL A 24 8.04 -4.04 30.65
CA VAL A 24 7.20 -4.66 31.68
C VAL A 24 7.63 -6.11 31.90
N PRO A 25 8.08 -6.53 33.11
CA PRO A 25 8.50 -7.91 33.34
C PRO A 25 7.32 -8.87 33.48
N CYS A 26 7.15 -9.78 32.53
CA CYS A 26 6.19 -10.89 32.67
C CYS A 26 6.61 -11.83 33.82
N ARG A 27 5.83 -11.85 34.90
CA ARG A 27 5.96 -12.85 35.98
C ARG A 27 5.49 -14.23 35.49
N GLY A 28 6.41 -15.02 34.94
CA GLY A 28 6.21 -16.46 34.75
C GLY A 28 6.27 -17.23 36.07
N GLU A 29 5.39 -18.21 36.24
CA GLU A 29 5.21 -18.94 37.51
C GLU A 29 6.21 -20.09 37.69
N ALA A 30 6.81 -20.20 38.89
CA ALA A 30 7.88 -21.16 39.19
C ALA A 30 7.35 -22.47 39.82
N ALA A 31 6.87 -23.40 39.00
CA ALA A 31 6.43 -24.72 39.45
C ALA A 31 7.60 -25.62 39.90
N ARG A 32 7.54 -26.12 41.14
CA ARG A 32 8.51 -27.07 41.71
C ARG A 32 8.15 -28.52 41.40
N LEU A 33 9.09 -29.33 40.91
CA LEU A 33 9.12 -30.78 41.13
C LEU A 33 10.55 -31.26 41.48
N ARG A 34 10.66 -32.40 42.18
CA ARG A 34 11.93 -32.94 42.73
C ARG A 34 12.23 -34.36 42.22
N ALA A 35 13.51 -34.56 41.88
CA ALA A 35 14.33 -35.77 42.06
C ALA A 35 13.80 -37.16 41.60
N GLY A 36 14.51 -37.77 40.63
CA GLY A 36 14.47 -39.20 40.30
C GLY A 36 15.88 -39.73 39.97
N ARG A 37 16.22 -40.96 40.41
CA ARG A 37 17.60 -41.50 40.38
C ARG A 37 17.97 -42.26 39.09
N LYS A 38 19.24 -42.10 38.69
CA LYS A 38 20.17 -43.10 38.09
C LYS A 38 19.65 -44.05 36.97
N GLY A 39 20.25 -43.90 35.78
CA GLY A 39 20.48 -44.97 34.79
C GLY A 39 21.84 -44.76 34.11
N ARG A 40 22.46 -45.81 33.54
CA ARG A 40 23.74 -45.73 32.79
C ARG A 40 23.60 -46.45 31.45
N CYS A 41 24.37 -46.02 30.44
CA CYS A 41 24.30 -46.41 29.02
C CYS A 41 24.56 -47.91 28.77
N PRO A 42 24.23 -48.43 27.57
CA PRO A 42 25.14 -48.26 26.42
C PRO A 42 24.46 -47.82 25.11
N ALA A 43 25.25 -47.62 24.05
CA ALA A 43 24.79 -47.24 22.72
C ALA A 43 25.23 -48.26 21.64
N PRO A 44 24.47 -48.42 20.53
CA PRO A 44 24.94 -48.97 19.26
C PRO A 44 25.40 -47.82 18.34
N ALA A 45 26.64 -47.79 17.83
CA ALA A 45 27.19 -48.61 16.74
C ALA A 45 26.99 -47.97 15.35
N VAL A 46 28.10 -47.54 14.74
CA VAL A 46 28.16 -46.86 13.43
C VAL A 46 28.49 -47.88 12.32
N PRO A 47 27.76 -47.91 11.19
CA PRO A 47 28.20 -48.58 9.97
C PRO A 47 28.89 -47.60 9.01
N SER A 48 30.02 -48.04 8.42
CA SER A 48 30.85 -47.25 7.51
C SER A 48 30.31 -47.17 6.08
N LEU A 49 30.80 -46.18 5.32
CA LEU A 49 30.58 -45.98 3.88
C LEU A 49 30.94 -47.22 3.04
N PRO A 50 30.37 -47.28 1.82
CA PRO A 50 31.22 -47.36 0.63
C PRO A 50 31.02 -46.15 -0.30
N ALA A 51 32.11 -45.67 -0.90
CA ALA A 51 32.06 -44.58 -1.87
C ALA A 51 31.59 -45.06 -3.25
N GLN A 52 30.80 -44.24 -3.95
CA GLN A 52 30.58 -44.36 -5.39
C GLN A 52 30.86 -43.04 -6.12
N ARG A 53 31.06 -43.14 -7.44
CA ARG A 53 31.73 -42.12 -8.25
C ARG A 53 30.78 -41.02 -8.76
N ARG A 54 31.40 -39.86 -9.01
CA ARG A 54 31.03 -38.81 -9.98
C ARG A 54 29.95 -39.22 -11.00
N LEU A 55 28.88 -38.44 -11.08
CA LEU A 55 28.20 -38.08 -12.33
C LEU A 55 27.61 -36.68 -12.19
N CYS A 56 27.91 -35.79 -13.13
CA CYS A 56 27.34 -34.45 -13.17
C CYS A 56 26.20 -34.40 -14.20
N PRO A 57 24.97 -34.04 -13.82
CA PRO A 57 24.08 -33.28 -14.69
C PRO A 57 24.45 -31.79 -14.58
N GLY A 58 24.31 -30.96 -15.61
CA GLY A 58 23.62 -31.21 -16.87
C GLY A 58 22.78 -29.98 -17.19
N ARG A 59 23.42 -28.94 -17.75
CA ARG A 59 22.86 -27.60 -17.95
C ARG A 59 21.61 -27.64 -18.83
N ALA A 60 20.42 -27.54 -18.24
CA ALA A 60 19.16 -27.47 -18.98
C ALA A 60 19.04 -26.14 -19.75
N PRO A 61 18.63 -26.15 -21.04
CA PRO A 61 18.56 -24.95 -21.87
C PRO A 61 17.23 -24.19 -21.75
N PHE A 62 17.25 -22.92 -22.18
CA PHE A 62 16.06 -22.09 -22.34
C PHE A 62 15.05 -22.69 -23.34
N PRO A 63 13.73 -22.60 -23.10
CA PRO A 63 12.72 -22.74 -24.15
C PRO A 63 12.80 -21.54 -25.12
N GLN A 64 12.98 -21.82 -26.41
CA GLN A 64 13.06 -20.80 -27.45
C GLN A 64 11.67 -20.38 -27.95
N ARG A 65 11.54 -19.15 -28.48
CA ARG A 65 10.33 -18.71 -29.19
C ARG A 65 10.22 -19.40 -30.56
N PRO A 66 9.01 -19.76 -31.03
CA PRO A 66 8.77 -20.06 -32.44
C PRO A 66 8.91 -18.80 -33.32
N PRO A 67 9.17 -18.93 -34.64
CA PRO A 67 9.60 -17.83 -35.50
C PRO A 67 8.47 -16.98 -36.09
N LEU A 68 8.84 -15.77 -36.53
CA LEU A 68 8.03 -14.89 -37.39
C LEU A 68 8.16 -15.32 -38.87
N GLY A 69 7.10 -15.11 -39.67
CA GLY A 69 7.19 -15.32 -41.12
C GLY A 69 5.92 -15.08 -41.93
N SER A 70 5.60 -13.81 -42.24
CA SER A 70 4.81 -13.47 -43.45
C SER A 70 4.93 -11.97 -43.81
N SER A 71 5.40 -11.72 -45.02
CA SER A 71 5.65 -10.41 -45.65
C SER A 71 4.39 -9.53 -45.86
N LEU A 72 4.56 -8.20 -45.94
CA LEU A 72 4.22 -7.32 -47.11
C LEU A 72 4.38 -5.81 -46.74
N PRO A 73 4.40 -4.85 -47.71
CA PRO A 73 5.09 -3.57 -47.56
C PRO A 73 4.20 -2.34 -47.25
N ALA A 74 4.81 -1.14 -47.29
CA ALA A 74 4.26 0.13 -46.82
C ALA A 74 3.86 1.13 -47.93
N ALA A 75 3.38 2.31 -47.47
CA ALA A 75 3.18 3.60 -48.16
C ALA A 75 1.79 3.90 -48.77
N GLY A 76 1.27 5.09 -48.43
CA GLY A 76 0.04 5.71 -48.96
C GLY A 76 -0.36 6.95 -48.13
N ARG A 77 -0.76 8.07 -48.77
CA ARG A 77 -1.13 9.35 -48.11
C ARG A 77 -2.61 9.77 -48.41
N PRO A 78 -3.21 10.67 -47.62
CA PRO A 78 -4.66 11.04 -47.65
C PRO A 78 -4.95 12.28 -48.55
N PRO A 79 -6.14 12.95 -48.58
CA PRO A 79 -7.42 12.77 -47.85
C PRO A 79 -8.63 12.50 -48.82
N PRO A 80 -9.75 13.26 -49.04
CA PRO A 80 -10.25 14.58 -48.56
C PRO A 80 -11.71 14.65 -47.97
N ARG A 81 -11.92 15.58 -47.03
CA ARG A 81 -13.12 16.45 -46.76
C ARG A 81 -14.57 15.91 -46.95
N GLY A 82 -15.18 15.44 -45.84
CA GLY A 82 -16.34 16.05 -45.14
C GLY A 82 -17.72 16.29 -45.81
N ARG A 83 -18.80 16.10 -45.01
CA ARG A 83 -20.12 16.80 -45.12
C ARG A 83 -20.91 16.70 -43.80
N THR A 84 -21.96 17.52 -43.67
CA THR A 84 -22.68 17.81 -42.42
C THR A 84 -24.00 17.05 -42.22
N MET A 85 -24.51 17.08 -40.98
CA MET A 85 -25.85 16.62 -40.56
C MET A 85 -27.00 17.27 -41.36
N PRO A 86 -28.23 16.71 -41.28
CA PRO A 86 -29.20 17.45 -40.46
C PRO A 86 -30.07 16.60 -39.52
N VAL A 87 -30.37 17.16 -38.34
CA VAL A 87 -31.34 16.63 -37.37
C VAL A 87 -32.77 17.00 -37.79
N LYS A 88 -33.71 16.04 -37.76
CA LYS A 88 -35.15 16.36 -37.88
C LYS A 88 -35.70 16.91 -36.57
N LYS A 89 -35.82 18.24 -36.47
CA LYS A 89 -36.55 18.94 -35.39
C LYS A 89 -37.61 19.86 -36.02
N LYS A 90 -38.91 19.56 -35.84
CA LYS A 90 -40.03 20.32 -36.43
C LYS A 90 -40.69 21.23 -35.39
N ARG A 91 -40.65 22.55 -35.59
CA ARG A 91 -41.39 23.56 -34.80
C ARG A 91 -41.70 24.82 -35.62
N LYS A 92 -42.99 25.09 -35.82
CA LYS A 92 -43.71 26.37 -36.06
C LYS A 92 -45.21 26.00 -35.96
N ALA A 93 -46.12 26.69 -35.25
CA ALA A 93 -46.43 28.12 -35.15
C ALA A 93 -47.12 28.65 -36.44
N ALA A 94 -48.12 29.54 -36.40
CA ALA A 94 -48.64 30.39 -35.30
C ALA A 94 -50.13 30.79 -35.49
N ALA A 95 -50.58 31.78 -34.71
CA ALA A 95 -51.85 32.54 -34.76
C ALA A 95 -53.14 31.85 -34.21
N GLY A 96 -54.05 32.60 -33.56
CA GLY A 96 -53.90 33.96 -33.03
C GLY A 96 -55.20 34.67 -32.57
N ALA A 97 -55.03 35.60 -31.62
CA ALA A 97 -55.98 36.65 -31.17
C ALA A 97 -57.32 36.25 -30.50
N GLY A 98 -57.84 37.17 -29.67
CA GLY A 98 -59.15 37.10 -29.01
C GLY A 98 -59.07 37.26 -27.48
N ALA A 99 -59.56 38.37 -26.93
CA ALA A 99 -59.54 38.66 -25.49
C ALA A 99 -60.88 39.21 -25.00
N ALA A 100 -61.29 38.81 -23.79
CA ALA A 100 -62.32 39.45 -22.96
C ALA A 100 -62.14 38.95 -21.50
N ALA A 101 -62.71 39.67 -20.53
CA ALA A 101 -62.52 39.40 -19.09
C ALA A 101 -63.83 39.17 -18.35
N ALA A 102 -63.76 38.46 -17.23
CA ALA A 102 -64.68 38.58 -16.09
C ALA A 102 -64.02 37.99 -14.83
N GLN A 103 -64.30 38.60 -13.68
CA GLN A 103 -64.15 38.02 -12.33
C GLN A 103 -65.56 37.67 -11.84
N ASP A 104 -65.74 36.69 -10.95
CA ASP A 104 -66.24 36.96 -9.59
C ASP A 104 -66.27 35.76 -8.63
N GLU A 105 -66.05 36.09 -7.35
CA GLU A 105 -66.60 35.52 -6.10
C GLU A 105 -66.58 34.02 -5.69
N ALA A 106 -66.91 33.80 -4.41
CA ALA A 106 -66.51 32.66 -3.60
C ALA A 106 -67.65 31.72 -3.13
N GLY A 107 -67.28 30.56 -2.56
CA GLY A 107 -68.24 29.54 -2.11
C GLY A 107 -67.73 28.61 -1.00
N PHE A 108 -67.87 29.04 0.26
CA PHE A 108 -67.49 28.26 1.45
C PHE A 108 -68.44 27.06 1.69
N LYS A 109 -67.95 25.81 1.72
CA LYS A 109 -68.64 24.68 2.39
C LYS A 109 -67.65 23.79 3.15
N LYS A 110 -68.09 23.31 4.32
CA LYS A 110 -67.30 22.70 5.39
C LYS A 110 -67.97 21.40 5.84
N CYS A 111 -67.22 20.31 6.00
CA CYS A 111 -67.65 19.13 6.77
C CYS A 111 -66.46 18.42 7.43
N LYS A 112 -66.75 17.53 8.39
CA LYS A 112 -65.80 17.13 9.45
C LYS A 112 -65.20 15.72 9.28
N LEU A 113 -63.92 15.62 9.67
CA LEU A 113 -63.28 14.57 10.47
C LEU A 113 -63.95 13.17 10.51
N GLY A 114 -63.25 12.17 9.96
CA GLY A 114 -63.37 10.76 10.36
C GLY A 114 -62.04 10.27 10.92
N SER A 115 -61.97 10.01 12.23
CA SER A 115 -60.73 9.58 12.89
C SER A 115 -60.60 8.06 12.90
N TYR A 116 -59.47 7.55 12.40
CA TYR A 116 -58.98 6.20 12.70
C TYR A 116 -57.46 6.22 12.88
N CYS A 117 -57.02 6.12 14.13
CA CYS A 117 -55.60 6.00 14.46
C CYS A 117 -55.05 4.66 13.94
N ARG A 118 -54.12 4.69 12.97
CA ARG A 118 -53.27 3.54 12.68
C ARG A 118 -52.08 3.57 13.63
N SER A 119 -52.06 2.65 14.60
CA SER A 119 -51.00 2.55 15.61
C SER A 119 -49.61 2.46 14.97
N GLN A 120 -48.67 3.25 15.48
CA GLN A 120 -47.26 3.10 15.14
C GLN A 120 -46.73 1.81 15.81
N ALA A 121 -46.09 0.94 15.04
CA ALA A 121 -45.27 -0.13 15.60
C ALA A 121 -43.91 0.46 16.01
N PRO A 122 -43.41 0.24 17.23
CA PRO A 122 -42.15 0.82 17.68
C PRO A 122 -40.95 0.16 17.01
N GLY A 123 -39.95 0.98 16.66
CA GLY A 123 -38.54 0.60 16.51
C GLY A 123 -38.24 -0.74 15.85
N LYS A 124 -38.42 -0.86 14.53
CA LYS A 124 -37.65 -1.88 13.79
C LYS A 124 -36.19 -1.44 13.79
N VAL A 125 -35.39 -2.02 14.68
CA VAL A 125 -33.94 -1.83 14.74
C VAL A 125 -33.34 -2.35 13.43
N MET A 126 -33.05 -1.43 12.50
CA MET A 126 -32.43 -1.78 11.22
C MET A 126 -30.92 -1.96 11.40
N SER A 127 -30.55 -3.11 11.97
CA SER A 127 -29.24 -3.71 11.71
C SER A 127 -29.21 -4.16 10.24
N GLY A 128 -28.93 -3.22 9.35
CA GLY A 128 -28.75 -3.45 7.93
C GLY A 128 -27.31 -3.17 7.54
N GLU A 129 -26.55 -4.21 7.19
CA GLU A 129 -25.33 -4.02 6.43
C GLU A 129 -25.70 -3.51 5.03
N GLU A 130 -25.67 -2.19 4.85
CA GLU A 130 -25.85 -1.58 3.53
C GLU A 130 -24.81 -2.15 2.58
N HIS A 131 -25.26 -2.92 1.58
CA HIS A 131 -24.38 -3.54 0.60
C HIS A 131 -23.55 -2.48 -0.14
N PHE A 132 -22.36 -2.89 -0.60
CA PHE A 132 -21.46 -2.04 -1.37
C PHE A 132 -22.18 -1.42 -2.59
N SER A 133 -22.12 -0.10 -2.70
CA SER A 133 -22.64 0.68 -3.82
C SER A 133 -21.50 1.33 -4.58
N SER A 134 -21.23 0.83 -5.80
CA SER A 134 -20.26 1.42 -6.72
C SER A 134 -20.51 2.92 -6.96
N LYS A 135 -21.77 3.38 -6.91
CA LYS A 135 -22.10 4.80 -7.02
C LYS A 135 -21.66 5.62 -5.80
N LYS A 136 -21.77 5.08 -4.57
CA LYS A 136 -21.22 5.73 -3.37
C LYS A 136 -19.70 5.75 -3.44
N CYS A 137 -19.08 4.60 -3.76
CA CYS A 137 -17.63 4.46 -3.90
C CYS A 137 -17.01 5.45 -4.91
N LEU A 138 -17.71 5.73 -6.02
CA LEU A 138 -17.30 6.72 -7.01
C LEU A 138 -17.52 8.17 -6.53
N ALA A 139 -18.62 8.45 -5.81
CA ALA A 139 -18.82 9.77 -5.22
C ALA A 139 -17.72 10.09 -4.19
N TRP A 140 -17.42 9.13 -3.31
CA TRP A 140 -16.38 9.20 -2.29
C TRP A 140 -14.97 9.40 -2.89
N PHE A 141 -14.66 8.79 -4.04
CA PHE A 141 -13.43 9.08 -4.79
C PHE A 141 -13.30 10.58 -5.17
N TYR A 142 -14.37 11.18 -5.70
CA TYR A 142 -14.40 12.59 -6.08
C TYR A 142 -14.44 13.57 -4.88
N GLU A 143 -14.44 13.09 -3.64
CA GLU A 143 -14.23 13.93 -2.44
C GLU A 143 -12.73 14.22 -2.19
N TYR A 144 -11.83 13.52 -2.91
CA TYR A 144 -10.37 13.64 -2.80
C TYR A 144 -9.67 13.82 -4.16
N ALA A 145 -10.31 13.46 -5.27
CA ALA A 145 -9.71 13.54 -6.60
C ALA A 145 -9.56 14.99 -7.10
N GLY A 146 -8.42 15.27 -7.74
CA GLY A 146 -8.09 16.56 -8.34
C GLY A 146 -8.76 16.78 -9.72
N PRO A 147 -8.45 17.92 -10.37
CA PRO A 147 -9.00 18.28 -11.69
C PRO A 147 -8.63 17.32 -12.84
N ASP A 148 -7.71 16.40 -12.59
CA ASP A 148 -7.20 15.35 -13.49
C ASP A 148 -7.86 13.97 -13.28
N GLU A 149 -8.86 13.88 -12.40
CA GLU A 149 -9.48 12.63 -11.92
C GLU A 149 -8.52 11.67 -11.19
N VAL A 150 -7.49 12.20 -10.50
CA VAL A 150 -6.56 11.43 -9.66
C VAL A 150 -6.56 11.97 -8.22
N VAL A 151 -6.53 11.09 -7.22
CA VAL A 151 -6.24 11.49 -5.83
C VAL A 151 -4.73 11.66 -5.70
N GLY A 152 -4.23 12.88 -5.95
CA GLY A 152 -2.84 13.26 -5.73
C GLY A 152 -2.54 13.64 -4.27
N PRO A 153 -1.32 14.14 -3.95
CA PRO A 153 -0.86 14.36 -2.58
C PRO A 153 -1.81 15.15 -1.67
N GLU A 154 -2.35 16.29 -2.12
CA GLU A 154 -3.30 17.11 -1.33
C GLU A 154 -4.58 16.33 -0.99
N GLY A 155 -5.08 15.53 -1.93
CA GLY A 155 -6.23 14.64 -1.72
C GLY A 155 -5.89 13.43 -0.83
N MET A 156 -4.66 12.93 -0.92
CA MET A 156 -4.13 11.84 -0.11
C MET A 156 -3.97 12.26 1.35
N GLU A 157 -3.48 13.47 1.63
CA GLU A 157 -3.39 14.03 2.98
C GLU A 157 -4.78 14.13 3.62
N LYS A 158 -5.76 14.74 2.93
CA LYS A 158 -7.15 14.79 3.39
C LYS A 158 -7.74 13.38 3.59
N PHE A 159 -7.47 12.44 2.69
CA PHE A 159 -7.94 11.06 2.82
C PHE A 159 -7.36 10.36 4.05
N CYS A 160 -6.07 10.59 4.35
CA CYS A 160 -5.43 10.08 5.56
C CYS A 160 -6.06 10.67 6.83
N GLU A 161 -6.33 11.98 6.85
CA GLU A 161 -7.03 12.68 7.94
C GLU A 161 -8.45 12.11 8.16
N ASP A 162 -9.27 12.04 7.11
CA ASP A 162 -10.66 11.55 7.18
C ASP A 162 -10.73 10.09 7.69
N ILE A 163 -9.78 9.22 7.30
CA ILE A 163 -9.74 7.83 7.78
C ILE A 163 -8.98 7.66 9.11
N GLY A 164 -8.37 8.71 9.65
CA GLY A 164 -7.70 8.72 10.95
C GLY A 164 -6.33 8.02 10.99
N VAL A 165 -5.50 8.21 9.95
CA VAL A 165 -4.12 7.70 9.89
C VAL A 165 -3.14 8.76 9.39
N GLU A 166 -1.85 8.58 9.66
CA GLU A 166 -0.78 9.37 9.05
C GLU A 166 -0.49 8.84 7.61
N PRO A 167 -0.03 9.68 6.67
CA PRO A 167 0.38 9.21 5.33
C PRO A 167 1.46 8.13 5.35
N GLU A 168 2.39 8.21 6.31
CA GLU A 168 3.43 7.19 6.55
C GLU A 168 2.94 5.98 7.37
N ASN A 169 1.62 5.81 7.56
CA ASN A 169 1.12 4.63 8.28
C ASN A 169 1.27 3.36 7.41
N ILE A 170 1.73 2.26 8.00
CA ILE A 170 1.84 0.96 7.32
C ILE A 170 0.49 0.47 6.71
N ILE A 171 -0.64 0.91 7.26
CA ILE A 171 -1.97 0.68 6.66
C ILE A 171 -2.08 1.26 5.24
N MET A 172 -1.52 2.44 4.98
CA MET A 172 -1.58 3.09 3.67
C MET A 172 -0.80 2.30 2.61
N LEU A 173 0.36 1.74 2.98
CA LEU A 173 1.14 0.86 2.09
C LEU A 173 0.39 -0.44 1.77
N VAL A 174 -0.27 -1.06 2.76
CA VAL A 174 -1.10 -2.26 2.50
C VAL A 174 -2.36 -1.92 1.71
N LEU A 175 -2.97 -0.75 1.94
CA LEU A 175 -4.12 -0.28 1.18
C LEU A 175 -3.76 -0.03 -0.29
N ALA A 176 -2.64 0.67 -0.56
CA ALA A 176 -2.12 0.85 -1.91
C ALA A 176 -1.87 -0.49 -2.62
N TRP A 177 -1.28 -1.47 -1.92
CA TRP A 177 -1.12 -2.83 -2.43
C TRP A 177 -2.47 -3.52 -2.73
N LYS A 178 -3.51 -3.30 -1.91
CA LYS A 178 -4.86 -3.82 -2.14
C LYS A 178 -5.63 -3.12 -3.27
N LEU A 179 -5.25 -1.88 -3.62
CA LEU A 179 -5.71 -1.15 -4.80
C LEU A 179 -4.89 -1.50 -6.06
N GLU A 180 -3.75 -2.18 -5.89
CA GLU A 180 -2.72 -2.43 -6.91
C GLU A 180 -2.14 -1.13 -7.51
N ALA A 181 -2.01 -0.08 -6.67
CA ALA A 181 -1.66 1.27 -7.12
C ALA A 181 -0.22 1.36 -7.71
N GLU A 182 -0.06 2.04 -8.84
CA GLU A 182 1.21 2.12 -9.58
C GLU A 182 2.25 3.07 -8.97
N SER A 183 1.87 4.04 -8.13
CA SER A 183 2.80 5.12 -7.70
C SER A 183 2.45 5.74 -6.35
N MET A 184 3.47 5.93 -5.52
CA MET A 184 3.35 6.51 -4.19
C MET A 184 2.81 7.95 -4.21
N GLY A 185 1.83 8.22 -3.35
CA GLY A 185 1.16 9.53 -3.25
C GLY A 185 0.00 9.74 -4.23
N PHE A 186 -0.32 8.75 -5.08
CA PHE A 186 -1.39 8.85 -6.08
C PHE A 186 -2.33 7.63 -6.08
N PHE A 187 -3.64 7.85 -6.21
CA PHE A 187 -4.60 6.81 -6.62
C PHE A 187 -5.44 7.29 -7.82
N THR A 188 -5.42 6.53 -8.90
CA THR A 188 -6.36 6.67 -10.01
C THR A 188 -7.75 6.16 -9.64
N LYS A 189 -8.73 6.61 -10.42
CA LYS A 189 -10.13 6.19 -10.35
C LYS A 189 -10.30 4.68 -10.57
N GLU A 190 -9.53 4.10 -11.48
CA GLU A 190 -9.54 2.68 -11.81
C GLU A 190 -8.99 1.83 -10.66
N GLU A 191 -7.84 2.20 -10.08
CA GLU A 191 -7.24 1.53 -8.91
C GLU A 191 -8.18 1.60 -7.70
N TRP A 192 -8.71 2.80 -7.40
CA TRP A 192 -9.64 3.02 -6.30
C TRP A 192 -10.90 2.19 -6.45
N LEU A 193 -11.62 2.29 -7.57
CA LEU A 193 -12.86 1.53 -7.79
C LEU A 193 -12.62 0.02 -7.73
N LYS A 194 -11.53 -0.48 -8.30
CA LYS A 194 -11.15 -1.90 -8.26
C LYS A 194 -10.85 -2.36 -6.82
N GLY A 195 -9.96 -1.67 -6.13
CA GLY A 195 -9.53 -2.03 -4.77
C GLY A 195 -10.64 -1.90 -3.74
N MET A 196 -11.38 -0.78 -3.75
CA MET A 196 -12.48 -0.54 -2.82
C MET A 196 -13.66 -1.48 -3.06
N THR A 197 -13.96 -1.86 -4.32
CA THR A 197 -14.92 -2.95 -4.62
C THR A 197 -14.41 -4.29 -4.07
N SER A 198 -13.13 -4.60 -4.24
CA SER A 198 -12.51 -5.83 -3.72
C SER A 198 -12.55 -5.91 -2.18
N LEU A 199 -12.41 -4.76 -1.50
CA LEU A 199 -12.54 -4.63 -0.05
C LEU A 199 -13.99 -4.50 0.45
N GLN A 200 -14.97 -4.33 -0.45
CA GLN A 200 -16.38 -4.03 -0.15
C GLN A 200 -16.59 -2.73 0.67
N CYS A 201 -15.74 -1.72 0.43
CA CYS A 201 -15.80 -0.42 1.10
C CYS A 201 -16.28 0.66 0.12
N ASP A 202 -17.33 1.41 0.48
CA ASP A 202 -17.84 2.53 -0.30
C ASP A 202 -17.97 3.83 0.52
N CYS A 203 -17.36 3.86 1.71
CA CYS A 203 -17.23 4.99 2.62
C CYS A 203 -16.11 4.76 3.66
N THR A 204 -15.71 5.82 4.35
CA THR A 204 -14.66 5.87 5.38
C THR A 204 -14.83 4.82 6.48
N GLU A 205 -16.02 4.69 7.06
CA GLU A 205 -16.28 3.83 8.22
C GLU A 205 -16.10 2.35 7.85
N LYS A 206 -16.49 1.97 6.63
CA LYS A 206 -16.24 0.61 6.12
C LYS A 206 -14.76 0.35 5.92
N LEU A 207 -14.00 1.30 5.37
CA LEU A 207 -12.55 1.14 5.24
C LEU A 207 -11.85 1.02 6.59
N GLN A 208 -12.21 1.86 7.57
CA GLN A 208 -11.71 1.76 8.95
C GLN A 208 -12.03 0.37 9.56
N SER A 209 -13.22 -0.18 9.31
CA SER A 209 -13.57 -1.55 9.75
C SER A 209 -12.68 -2.66 9.14
N LYS A 210 -11.98 -2.38 8.03
CA LYS A 210 -11.01 -3.31 7.42
C LYS A 210 -9.58 -3.13 7.91
N PHE A 211 -9.25 -2.13 8.75
CA PHE A 211 -7.87 -1.88 9.16
C PHE A 211 -7.19 -3.09 9.80
N ASP A 212 -7.88 -3.89 10.62
CA ASP A 212 -7.29 -5.09 11.23
C ASP A 212 -7.12 -6.26 10.23
N PHE A 213 -7.98 -6.35 9.21
CA PHE A 213 -7.78 -7.24 8.07
C PHE A 213 -6.58 -6.80 7.20
N LEU A 214 -6.35 -5.49 7.03
CA LEU A 214 -5.16 -4.98 6.35
C LEU A 214 -3.90 -5.30 7.18
N ARG A 215 -3.92 -5.09 8.51
CA ARG A 215 -2.82 -5.50 9.42
C ARG A 215 -2.55 -7.01 9.32
N SER A 216 -3.57 -7.85 9.26
CA SER A 216 -3.39 -9.30 9.19
C SER A 216 -2.69 -9.78 7.92
N GLN A 217 -2.67 -8.99 6.82
CA GLN A 217 -1.92 -9.34 5.61
C GLN A 217 -0.39 -9.36 5.85
N LEU A 218 0.10 -8.61 6.85
CA LEU A 218 1.51 -8.55 7.22
C LEU A 218 1.96 -9.74 8.08
N ASN A 219 1.02 -10.48 8.67
CA ASN A 219 1.30 -11.64 9.51
C ASN A 219 1.53 -12.92 8.67
N ASP A 220 1.04 -12.97 7.43
CA ASP A 220 1.35 -14.05 6.49
C ASP A 220 2.71 -13.79 5.80
N ILE A 221 3.59 -14.79 5.85
CA ILE A 221 4.95 -14.75 5.32
C ILE A 221 4.96 -14.49 3.80
N SER A 222 3.96 -15.03 3.07
CA SER A 222 3.82 -14.88 1.63
C SER A 222 3.31 -13.48 1.26
N SER A 223 2.18 -13.07 1.82
CA SER A 223 1.59 -11.75 1.65
C SER A 223 2.57 -10.64 2.03
N PHE A 224 3.26 -10.75 3.17
CA PHE A 224 4.33 -9.81 3.53
C PHE A 224 5.45 -9.77 2.49
N LYS A 225 5.94 -10.92 1.99
CA LYS A 225 7.02 -10.95 0.98
C LYS A 225 6.55 -10.34 -0.35
N ASN A 226 5.24 -10.35 -0.65
CA ASN A 226 4.67 -9.67 -1.81
C ASN A 226 4.49 -8.16 -1.57
N ILE A 227 3.96 -7.73 -0.42
CA ILE A 227 3.81 -6.32 -0.03
C ILE A 227 5.18 -5.62 0.01
N TYR A 228 6.17 -6.26 0.64
CA TYR A 228 7.55 -5.76 0.71
C TYR A 228 8.19 -5.58 -0.67
N ARG A 229 7.92 -6.49 -1.62
CA ARG A 229 8.41 -6.39 -3.00
C ARG A 229 7.69 -5.30 -3.79
N TYR A 230 6.38 -5.18 -3.60
CA TYR A 230 5.55 -4.12 -4.19
C TYR A 230 6.02 -2.73 -3.75
N ALA A 231 6.33 -2.54 -2.46
CA ALA A 231 6.78 -1.26 -1.91
C ALA A 231 7.96 -0.65 -2.67
N PHE A 232 8.89 -1.47 -3.17
CA PHE A 232 10.02 -1.01 -3.98
C PHE A 232 9.60 -0.44 -5.34
N ASP A 233 8.62 -1.03 -6.03
CA ASP A 233 8.15 -0.50 -7.31
C ASP A 233 7.16 0.65 -7.14
N PHE A 234 6.40 0.66 -6.03
CA PHE A 234 5.44 1.69 -5.67
C PHE A 234 6.11 3.03 -5.28
N ALA A 235 7.17 2.98 -4.47
CA ALA A 235 7.90 4.16 -4.00
C ALA A 235 8.98 4.66 -4.98
N ARG A 236 9.11 4.06 -6.17
CA ARG A 236 10.17 4.34 -7.15
C ARG A 236 9.62 5.11 -8.33
N ASP A 237 10.27 6.23 -8.67
CA ASP A 237 10.05 6.95 -9.92
C ASP A 237 10.11 6.01 -11.13
N LYS A 238 9.13 6.10 -12.04
CA LYS A 238 8.96 5.12 -13.14
C LYS A 238 10.22 4.99 -14.02
N ASP A 239 10.97 6.07 -14.21
CA ASP A 239 12.22 6.12 -14.99
C ASP A 239 13.47 5.63 -14.23
N GLN A 240 13.43 5.56 -12.89
CA GLN A 240 14.55 5.13 -12.06
C GLN A 240 14.59 3.62 -11.85
N ARG A 241 15.77 3.07 -11.51
CA ARG A 241 15.98 1.63 -11.23
C ARG A 241 16.29 1.33 -9.76
N SER A 242 16.19 2.34 -8.91
CA SER A 242 16.54 2.35 -7.50
C SER A 242 15.69 3.40 -6.78
N LEU A 243 15.43 3.18 -5.50
CA LEU A 243 14.97 4.23 -4.59
C LEU A 243 16.16 5.12 -4.24
N ASP A 244 15.93 6.39 -3.88
CA ASP A 244 16.91 7.15 -3.11
C ASP A 244 17.04 6.58 -1.68
N ILE A 245 18.11 6.91 -0.97
CA ILE A 245 18.40 6.31 0.34
C ILE A 245 17.45 6.78 1.44
N ASP A 246 16.83 7.95 1.33
CA ASP A 246 15.94 8.50 2.36
C ASP A 246 14.52 7.89 2.24
N THR A 247 13.96 7.83 1.03
CA THR A 247 12.73 7.06 0.74
C THR A 247 12.91 5.57 1.09
N ALA A 248 14.06 4.97 0.76
CA ALA A 248 14.35 3.59 1.12
C ALA A 248 14.38 3.38 2.64
N LYS A 249 15.05 4.26 3.39
CA LYS A 249 15.08 4.24 4.86
C LYS A 249 13.67 4.32 5.46
N SER A 250 12.83 5.25 5.00
CA SER A 250 11.46 5.39 5.50
C SER A 250 10.61 4.14 5.19
N MET A 251 10.61 3.65 3.96
CA MET A 251 9.85 2.45 3.59
C MET A 251 10.31 1.19 4.35
N LEU A 252 11.62 1.03 4.60
CA LEU A 252 12.13 -0.06 5.45
C LEU A 252 11.73 0.13 6.92
N ALA A 253 11.63 1.37 7.43
CA ALA A 253 11.17 1.62 8.80
C ALA A 253 9.71 1.18 9.00
N LEU A 254 8.84 1.42 8.02
CA LEU A 254 7.45 0.98 8.07
C LEU A 254 7.31 -0.56 8.01
N LEU A 255 8.13 -1.22 7.19
CA LEU A 255 8.05 -2.66 6.94
C LEU A 255 8.79 -3.52 7.99
N LEU A 256 9.99 -3.11 8.40
CA LEU A 256 10.91 -3.91 9.22
C LEU A 256 11.15 -3.34 10.63
N GLY A 257 10.84 -2.06 10.87
CA GLY A 257 11.22 -1.36 12.11
C GLY A 257 10.59 -1.88 13.41
N ARG A 258 9.61 -2.78 13.34
CA ARG A 258 9.01 -3.48 14.49
C ARG A 258 9.32 -4.99 14.53
N THR A 259 9.87 -5.55 13.46
CA THR A 259 9.95 -7.01 13.24
C THR A 259 11.39 -7.52 13.12
N TRP A 260 12.34 -6.69 12.69
CA TRP A 260 13.74 -7.05 12.55
C TRP A 260 14.61 -6.42 13.66
N PRO A 261 15.20 -7.22 14.59
CA PRO A 261 15.91 -6.68 15.75
C PRO A 261 17.11 -5.77 15.45
N LEU A 262 17.75 -5.94 14.28
CA LEU A 262 18.89 -5.11 13.86
C LEU A 262 18.47 -3.83 13.11
N PHE A 263 17.17 -3.60 12.85
CA PHE A 263 16.74 -2.51 11.98
C PHE A 263 17.22 -1.12 12.44
N SER A 264 17.14 -0.80 13.74
CA SER A 264 17.58 0.49 14.28
C SER A 264 19.09 0.74 14.08
N VAL A 265 19.87 -0.33 14.06
CA VAL A 265 21.32 -0.31 13.84
C VAL A 265 21.64 -0.24 12.34
N PHE A 266 20.88 -0.94 11.50
CA PHE A 266 20.97 -0.85 10.04
C PHE A 266 20.56 0.52 9.52
N TYR A 267 19.55 1.17 10.12
CA TYR A 267 19.15 2.54 9.79
C TYR A 267 20.29 3.53 10.04
N GLN A 268 20.92 3.47 11.23
CA GLN A 268 22.10 4.28 11.56
C GLN A 268 23.28 4.03 10.61
N TYR A 269 23.47 2.78 10.17
CA TYR A 269 24.46 2.45 9.15
C TYR A 269 24.14 3.15 7.83
N LEU A 270 22.91 3.04 7.32
CA LEU A 270 22.52 3.68 6.06
C LEU A 270 22.71 5.20 6.10
N GLU A 271 22.39 5.85 7.22
CA GLU A 271 22.63 7.30 7.44
C GLU A 271 24.10 7.70 7.39
N GLN A 272 25.01 6.85 7.88
CA GLN A 272 26.45 7.10 7.91
C GLN A 272 27.18 6.58 6.66
N SER A 273 26.50 5.77 5.85
CA SER A 273 27.08 5.09 4.69
C SER A 273 27.33 6.03 3.50
N LYS A 274 28.11 5.53 2.54
CA LYS A 274 28.32 6.16 1.23
C LYS A 274 27.14 5.99 0.26
N TYR A 275 26.13 5.17 0.60
CA TYR A 275 25.04 4.84 -0.32
C TYR A 275 24.03 6.00 -0.42
N ARG A 276 23.69 6.39 -1.64
CA ARG A 276 22.70 7.44 -1.95
C ARG A 276 21.43 6.91 -2.61
N VAL A 277 21.45 5.65 -3.01
CA VAL A 277 20.33 4.92 -3.63
C VAL A 277 20.36 3.48 -3.16
N MET A 278 19.20 2.82 -3.14
CA MET A 278 19.07 1.37 -2.94
C MET A 278 18.43 0.74 -4.17
N ASN A 279 19.12 -0.23 -4.79
CA ASN A 279 18.64 -0.94 -5.96
C ASN A 279 17.72 -2.13 -5.58
N LYS A 280 17.05 -2.71 -6.57
CA LYS A 280 16.04 -3.76 -6.36
C LYS A 280 16.60 -5.04 -5.74
N ASP A 281 17.84 -5.40 -6.07
CA ASP A 281 18.50 -6.59 -5.52
C ASP A 281 18.88 -6.37 -4.06
N GLN A 282 19.48 -5.23 -3.73
CA GLN A 282 19.77 -4.81 -2.36
C GLN A 282 18.50 -4.81 -1.50
N TRP A 283 17.41 -4.21 -2.01
CA TRP A 283 16.10 -4.21 -1.33
C TRP A 283 15.61 -5.65 -1.04
N TYR A 284 15.68 -6.54 -2.02
CA TYR A 284 15.21 -7.92 -1.88
C TYR A 284 16.07 -8.72 -0.89
N ASN A 285 17.39 -8.51 -0.90
CA ASN A 285 18.33 -9.18 -0.01
C ASN A 285 18.30 -8.66 1.43
N VAL A 286 17.94 -7.39 1.68
CA VAL A 286 17.66 -6.86 3.04
C VAL A 286 16.56 -7.67 3.73
N LEU A 287 15.48 -8.03 3.02
CA LEU A 287 14.43 -8.90 3.58
C LEU A 287 14.93 -10.30 3.90
N GLU A 288 15.72 -10.90 2.99
CA GLU A 288 16.21 -12.27 3.21
C GLU A 288 17.19 -12.30 4.38
N PHE A 289 18.15 -11.36 4.43
CA PHE A 289 19.07 -11.16 5.56
C PHE A 289 18.32 -10.98 6.88
N SER A 290 17.27 -10.14 6.91
CA SER A 290 16.45 -9.91 8.11
C SER A 290 15.73 -11.15 8.66
N ARG A 291 15.65 -12.22 7.84
CA ARG A 291 14.98 -13.49 8.15
C ARG A 291 15.94 -14.67 8.35
N THR A 292 17.15 -14.61 7.80
CA THR A 292 18.13 -15.72 7.81
C THR A 292 19.36 -15.45 8.68
N VAL A 293 19.76 -14.18 8.87
CA VAL A 293 20.93 -13.82 9.69
C VAL A 293 20.48 -13.49 11.12
N HIS A 294 21.18 -14.06 12.10
CA HIS A 294 20.92 -13.87 13.51
C HIS A 294 21.24 -12.43 13.97
N ALA A 295 20.62 -11.98 15.06
CA ALA A 295 20.82 -10.65 15.63
C ALA A 295 22.23 -10.42 16.23
N ASP A 296 22.96 -11.50 16.53
CA ASP A 296 24.38 -11.51 16.94
C ASP A 296 25.35 -11.69 15.76
N LEU A 297 24.81 -11.79 14.53
CA LEU A 297 25.55 -12.05 13.28
C LEU A 297 26.34 -13.38 13.27
N SER A 298 26.06 -14.33 14.20
CA SER A 298 26.88 -15.53 14.42
C SER A 298 26.89 -16.52 13.25
N ASN A 299 25.93 -16.41 12.33
CA ASN A 299 25.70 -17.32 11.22
C ASN A 299 25.81 -16.62 9.84
N TYR A 300 26.30 -15.38 9.81
CA TYR A 300 26.59 -14.68 8.55
C TYR A 300 27.83 -15.29 7.89
N ASP A 301 27.78 -15.42 6.56
CA ASP A 301 28.81 -16.03 5.72
C ASP A 301 29.49 -14.94 4.89
N GLU A 302 30.78 -14.71 5.16
CA GLU A 302 31.62 -13.69 4.49
C GLU A 302 32.03 -14.09 3.06
N ASP A 303 32.00 -15.39 2.72
CA ASP A 303 32.14 -15.90 1.35
C ASP A 303 30.78 -16.00 0.63
N GLY A 304 29.69 -15.54 1.28
CA GLY A 304 28.32 -15.61 0.79
C GLY A 304 28.02 -14.67 -0.37
N ALA A 305 27.03 -15.03 -1.20
CA ALA A 305 26.60 -14.22 -2.35
C ALA A 305 25.68 -13.03 -1.96
N TRP A 306 26.00 -12.34 -0.87
CA TRP A 306 25.27 -11.15 -0.41
C TRP A 306 25.68 -9.90 -1.22
N PRO A 307 24.85 -8.85 -1.26
CA PRO A 307 25.28 -7.57 -1.81
C PRO A 307 26.16 -6.82 -0.81
N VAL A 308 27.28 -6.28 -1.29
CA VAL A 308 28.31 -5.48 -0.58
C VAL A 308 27.78 -4.49 0.48
N LEU A 309 26.57 -3.94 0.28
CA LEU A 309 25.90 -3.08 1.26
C LEU A 309 25.64 -3.75 2.61
N LEU A 310 25.32 -5.05 2.61
CA LEU A 310 25.10 -5.88 3.81
C LEU A 310 26.43 -6.34 4.42
N ASP A 311 27.44 -6.56 3.59
CA ASP A 311 28.77 -7.01 4.01
C ASP A 311 29.48 -5.87 4.77
N GLU A 312 29.46 -4.66 4.19
CA GLU A 312 29.93 -3.42 4.84
C GLU A 312 29.12 -3.07 6.10
N PHE A 313 27.83 -3.45 6.17
CA PHE A 313 27.02 -3.31 7.38
C PHE A 313 27.49 -4.26 8.49
N VAL A 314 27.76 -5.52 8.15
CA VAL A 314 28.27 -6.53 9.10
C VAL A 314 29.64 -6.14 9.62
N GLU A 315 30.56 -5.68 8.76
CA GLU A 315 31.87 -5.17 9.17
C GLU A 315 31.73 -3.98 10.14
N TRP A 316 30.97 -2.96 9.75
CA TRP A 316 30.73 -1.77 10.58
C TRP A 316 30.11 -2.11 11.94
N GLN A 317 29.16 -3.06 11.99
CA GLN A 317 28.54 -3.50 13.24
C GLN A 317 29.51 -4.32 14.11
N LYS A 318 30.35 -5.18 13.52
CA LYS A 318 31.41 -5.90 14.25
C LYS A 318 32.40 -4.91 14.90
N VAL A 319 32.85 -3.89 14.17
CA VAL A 319 33.73 -2.84 14.70
C VAL A 319 33.05 -2.07 15.84
N ARG A 320 31.76 -1.72 15.70
CA ARG A 320 30.98 -1.03 16.75
C ARG A 320 30.70 -1.87 17.99
N GLN A 321 30.76 -3.20 17.93
CA GLN A 321 30.66 -4.08 19.10
C GLN A 321 32.00 -4.33 19.81
N ALA A 322 33.12 -4.06 19.13
CA ALA A 322 34.47 -4.23 19.66
C ALA A 322 35.08 -2.93 20.24
N SER A 323 34.30 -1.84 20.27
CA SER A 323 34.72 -0.48 20.68
C SER A 323 33.98 -0.01 21.94
#